data_AF-A0A452ZAW2-F1
#
_entry.id   AF-A0A452ZAW2-F1
#
_cell.length_a   1.000
_cell.length_b   1.000
_cell.length_c   1.000
_cell.angle_alpha   90.00
_cell.angle_beta   90.00
_cell.angle_gamma   90.00
#
_symmetry.space_group_name_H-M   'P 1'
#
loop_
_entity.id
_entity.type
_entity.pdbx_description
1 polymer ?
#
loop_
_entity_poly.entity_id
_entity_poly.type
_entity_poly.pdbx_seq_one_letter_code
_entity_poly.pdbx_strand_id
1 'polypeptide(L)' 'MVLHKSSAGVFYCGSPTLTKTLRELAIEFSHTTTTRFHFHKENF' A
#
# COMPACT_ATOMS: atom_id res chain seq x y z
N MET A 1 14.57 -10.29 19.38
CA MET A 1 14.21 -10.25 17.95
C MET A 1 13.60 -8.87 17.69
N VAL A 2 14.38 -7.91 17.18
CA VAL A 2 13.87 -6.56 16.92
C VAL A 2 13.01 -6.65 15.65
N LEU A 3 11.70 -6.52 15.78
CA LEU A 3 10.79 -6.51 14.63
C LEU A 3 10.89 -5.12 13.98
N HIS A 4 11.77 -4.96 13.00
CA HIS A 4 11.88 -3.70 12.26
C HIS A 4 10.60 -3.53 11.44
N LYS A 5 9.72 -2.64 11.89
CA LYS A 5 8.43 -2.38 11.26
C LYS A 5 8.63 -1.31 10.18
N SER A 6 8.94 -1.76 8.96
CA SER A 6 9.14 -0.87 7.81
C SER A 6 7.81 -0.30 7.33
N SER A 7 7.79 0.94 6.86
CA SER A 7 6.59 1.57 6.27
C SER A 7 6.89 2.06 4.85
N ALA A 8 6.04 1.71 3.89
CA ALA A 8 6.18 2.08 2.49
C ALA A 8 4.92 2.81 1.99
N GLY A 9 5.11 3.93 1.31
CA GLY A 9 4.04 4.65 0.61
C GLY A 9 3.83 4.08 -0.80
N VAL A 10 2.58 3.81 -1.16
CA VAL A 10 2.19 3.39 -2.50
C VAL A 10 1.47 4.55 -3.18
N PHE A 11 2.04 5.02 -4.30
CA PHE A 11 1.52 6.12 -5.11
C PHE A 11 1.20 5.61 -6.51
N TYR A 12 0.03 5.97 -7.02
CA TYR A 12 -0.39 5.61 -8.38
C TYR A 12 -1.20 6.77 -8.98
N CYS A 13 -0.71 7.29 -10.11
CA CYS A 13 -1.34 8.37 -10.88
C CYS A 13 -1.77 7.83 -12.25
N GLY A 14 -2.96 7.22 -12.31
CA GLY A 14 -3.47 6.60 -13.52
C GLY A 14 -4.95 6.21 -13.40
N SER A 15 -5.41 5.31 -14.27
CA SER A 15 -6.82 4.90 -14.36
C SER A 15 -7.40 4.46 -13.00
N PRO A 16 -8.55 5.00 -12.56
CA PRO A 16 -9.14 4.72 -11.26
C PRO A 16 -9.51 3.25 -11.05
N THR A 17 -9.64 2.48 -12.13
CA THR A 17 -9.88 1.03 -12.10
C THR A 17 -8.74 0.29 -11.39
N LEU A 18 -7.48 0.70 -11.63
CA LEU A 18 -6.30 0.07 -11.04
C LEU A 18 -6.10 0.47 -9.57
N THR A 19 -6.56 1.67 -9.20
CA THR A 19 -6.47 2.20 -7.83
C THR A 19 -7.14 1.28 -6.80
N LYS A 20 -8.26 0.65 -7.15
CA LYS A 20 -8.96 -0.29 -6.27
C LYS A 20 -8.10 -1.54 -6.02
N THR A 21 -7.61 -2.17 -7.08
CA THR A 21 -6.79 -3.39 -6.99
C THR A 21 -5.48 -3.13 -6.25
N LEU A 22 -4.81 -2.02 -6.52
CA LEU A 22 -3.57 -1.66 -5.83
C LEU A 22 -3.78 -1.40 -4.33
N ARG A 23 -4.92 -0.82 -3.94
CA ARG A 23 -5.28 -0.65 -2.54
C ARG A 23 -5.51 -2.00 -1.86
N GLU A 24 -6.24 -2.92 -2.49
CA GLU A 24 -6.49 -4.26 -1.95
C GLU A 24 -5.18 -5.03 -1.75
N LEU A 25 -4.29 -4.98 -2.75
CA LEU A 25 -2.94 -5.57 -2.66
C LEU A 25 -2.11 -4.94 -1.53
N ALA A 26 -2.13 -3.61 -1.37
CA ALA A 26 -1.42 -2.95 -0.28
C ALA A 26 -1.90 -3.40 1.11
N ILE A 27 -3.20 -3.65 1.28
CA ILE A 27 -3.78 -4.16 2.53
C ILE A 27 -3.33 -5.61 2.76
N GLU A 28 -3.44 -6.46 1.74
CA GLU A 28 -3.01 -7.87 1.80
C GLU A 28 -1.52 -8.00 2.17
N PHE A 29 -0.65 -7.23 1.52
CA PHE A 29 0.79 -7.20 1.82
C PHE A 29 1.10 -6.65 3.21
N SER A 30 0.29 -5.70 3.70
CA SER A 30 0.42 -5.16 5.06
C SER A 30 0.01 -6.15 6.16
N HIS A 31 -0.75 -7.19 5.80
CA HIS A 31 -1.18 -8.26 6.72
C HIS A 31 -0.21 -9.43 6.70
N THR A 32 0.40 -9.72 5.56
CA THR A 32 1.32 -10.85 5.37
C THR A 32 2.77 -10.51 5.67
N THR A 33 3.18 -9.24 5.58
CA THR A 33 4.54 -8.79 5.87
C THR A 33 4.61 -7.96 7.15
N THR A 34 5.81 -7.83 7.72
CA THR A 34 6.06 -6.88 8.82
C THR A 34 6.07 -5.42 8.35
N THR A 35 5.98 -5.20 7.04
CA THR A 35 5.98 -3.89 6.41
C THR A 35 4.54 -3.38 6.26
N ARG A 36 4.28 -2.14 6.69
CA ARG A 36 2.99 -1.48 6.48
C ARG A 36 3.00 -0.69 5.18
N PHE A 37 2.04 -0.95 4.30
CA PHE A 37 1.85 -0.23 3.05
C PHE A 37 0.71 0.77 3.20
N HIS A 38 1.00 2.05 2.97
CA HIS A 38 -0.01 3.11 2.95
C HIS A 38 -0.31 3.50 1.51
N PHE A 39 -1.53 3.23 1.07
CA PHE A 39 -1.99 3.64 -0.25
C PHE A 39 -2.52 5.07 -0.18
N HIS A 40 -1.82 6.01 -0.82
CA HIS A 40 -2.24 7.39 -0.92
C HIS A 40 -3.02 7.59 -2.22
N LYS A 41 -4.32 7.88 -2.10
CA LYS A 41 -5.14 8.30 -3.24
C LYS A 41 -4.82 9.77 -3.50
N GLU A 42 -3.91 10.05 -4.44
CA GLU A 42 -3.73 11.39 -4.99
C GLU A 42 -5.05 11.79 -5.65
N ASN A 43 -5.76 12.72 -5.02
CA ASN A 43 -6.93 13.37 -5.60
C ASN A 43 -6.43 14.57 -6.41
N PHE A 44 -5.73 14.29 -7.51
CA PHE A 44 -5.51 15.27 -8.57
C PHE A 44 -6.81 15.51 -9.34
#